data_AF-A0A7S1J638-F1
#
_entry.id   AF-A0A7S1J638-F1
#
_cell.length_a   1.000
_cell.length_b   1.000
_cell.length_c   1.000
_cell.angle_alpha   90.00
_cell.angle_beta   90.00
_cell.angle_gamma   90.00
#
_symmetry.space_group_name_H-M   'P 1'
#
loop_
_entity.id
_entity.type
_entity.pdbx_description
1 polymer ?
#
loop_
_entity_poly.entity_id
_entity_poly.type
_entity_poly.pdbx_seq_one_letter_code
_entity_poly.pdbx_strand_id
1 'polypeptide(L)'
;DNVQMNLLCEQSLGNVWRKKAFRHIVGHCDHVGTEQSDPMLEQCIDIFRERIAHNVENMVPQAIPYQEKMARSIQAHSYLLQDPKDLAVAQRILAKITSV
;
A
#
# COMPACT_ATOMS: atom_id res chain seq x y z
N ASP A 1 -3.83 -14.91 19.75
CA ASP A 1 -4.36 -15.49 18.50
C ASP A 1 -5.03 -14.51 17.54
N ASN A 2 -4.38 -13.38 17.18
CA ASN A 2 -4.90 -12.45 16.15
C ASN A 2 -3.90 -12.12 15.04
N VAL A 3 -2.72 -12.77 15.03
CA VAL A 3 -1.66 -12.51 14.04
C VAL A 3 -2.14 -12.82 12.62
N GLN A 4 -2.83 -13.95 12.42
CA GLN A 4 -3.35 -14.33 11.11
C GLN A 4 -4.40 -13.32 10.59
N MET A 5 -5.28 -12.84 11.45
CA MET A 5 -6.27 -11.82 11.09
C MET A 5 -5.60 -10.49 10.74
N ASN A 6 -4.60 -10.07 11.53
CA ASN A 6 -3.84 -8.85 11.27
C ASN A 6 -3.10 -8.91 9.92
N LEU A 7 -2.42 -10.02 9.64
CA LEU A 7 -1.75 -10.25 8.36
C LEU A 7 -2.74 -10.26 7.19
N LEU A 8 -3.90 -10.91 7.35
CA LEU A 8 -4.94 -10.91 6.33
C LEU A 8 -5.47 -9.51 6.06
N CYS A 9 -5.69 -8.70 7.10
CA CYS A 9 -6.15 -7.33 6.97
C CYS A 9 -5.10 -6.45 6.29
N GLU A 10 -3.82 -6.60 6.65
CA GLU A 10 -2.71 -5.91 5.99
C GLU A 10 -2.63 -6.26 4.49
N GLN A 11 -2.71 -7.54 4.16
CA GLN A 11 -2.71 -8.00 2.77
C GLN A 11 -3.93 -7.49 2.00
N SER A 12 -5.12 -7.57 2.61
CA SER A 12 -6.39 -7.12 2.03
C SER A 12 -6.37 -5.63 1.75
N LEU A 13 -5.82 -4.84 2.68
CA LEU A 13 -5.64 -3.41 2.54
C LEU A 13 -4.66 -3.11 1.38
N GLY A 14 -3.52 -3.81 1.35
CA GLY A 14 -2.55 -3.75 0.25
C GLY A 14 -3.15 -3.99 -1.13
N ASN A 15 -4.10 -4.92 -1.22
CA ASN A 15 -4.75 -5.25 -2.48
C ASN A 15 -5.64 -4.12 -3.03
N VAL A 16 -6.09 -3.17 -2.20
CA VAL A 16 -6.91 -2.05 -2.65
C VAL A 16 -6.10 -1.15 -3.59
N TRP A 17 -4.96 -0.62 -3.13
CA TRP A 17 -4.12 0.23 -3.98
C TRP A 17 -3.34 -0.56 -5.03
N ARG A 18 -2.93 -1.82 -4.79
CA ARG A 18 -2.31 -2.65 -5.84
C ARG A 18 -3.22 -2.82 -7.05
N LYS A 19 -4.52 -3.00 -6.85
CA LYS A 19 -5.48 -3.10 -7.96
C LYS A 19 -5.58 -1.79 -8.75
N LYS A 20 -5.49 -0.64 -8.08
CA LYS A 20 -5.50 0.68 -8.73
C LYS A 20 -4.22 0.92 -9.50
N ALA A 21 -3.07 0.70 -8.87
CA ALA A 21 -1.76 0.81 -9.49
C ALA A 21 -1.65 -0.10 -10.72
N PHE A 22 -2.08 -1.36 -10.61
CA PHE A 22 -2.05 -2.29 -11.73
C PHE A 22 -2.90 -1.83 -12.91
N ARG A 23 -4.13 -1.35 -12.67
CA ARG A 23 -4.98 -0.81 -13.75
C ARG A 23 -4.32 0.41 -14.42
N HIS A 24 -3.68 1.27 -13.64
CA HIS A 24 -2.97 2.44 -14.17
C HIS A 24 -1.79 2.02 -15.05
N ILE A 25 -1.00 1.03 -14.62
CA ILE A 25 0.12 0.47 -15.38
C ILE A 25 -0.37 -0.15 -16.69
N VAL A 26 -1.40 -0.99 -16.64
CA VAL A 26 -1.93 -1.64 -17.85
C VAL A 26 -2.49 -0.63 -18.85
N GLY A 27 -3.12 0.44 -18.38
CA GLY A 27 -3.64 1.51 -19.25
C GLY A 27 -2.55 2.36 -19.92
N HIS A 28 -1.32 2.36 -19.40
CA HIS A 28 -0.20 3.17 -19.88
C HIS A 28 1.07 2.34 -20.06
N CYS A 29 0.94 1.06 -20.38
CA CYS A 29 2.08 0.14 -20.46
C CYS A 29 3.10 0.60 -21.50
N ASP A 30 2.63 1.23 -22.57
CA ASP A 30 3.45 1.71 -23.69
C ASP A 30 4.35 2.89 -23.30
N HIS A 31 4.02 3.60 -22.21
CA HIS A 31 4.81 4.72 -21.71
C HIS A 31 5.86 4.31 -20.67
N VAL A 32 5.84 3.06 -20.20
CA VAL A 32 6.77 2.58 -19.16
C VAL A 32 8.21 2.60 -19.68
N GLY A 33 9.09 3.32 -18.97
CA GLY A 33 10.51 3.43 -19.33
C GLY A 33 10.80 4.35 -20.52
N THR A 34 9.81 5.13 -20.96
CA THR A 34 9.95 6.12 -22.03
C THR A 34 9.97 7.55 -21.47
N GLU A 35 10.29 8.54 -22.31
CA GLU A 35 10.21 9.96 -21.95
C GLU A 35 8.77 10.44 -21.65
N GLN A 36 7.76 9.65 -22.05
CA GLN A 36 6.34 9.94 -21.81
C GLN A 36 5.84 9.36 -20.46
N SER A 37 6.73 8.78 -19.65
CA SER A 37 6.36 8.22 -18.34
C SER A 37 5.96 9.33 -17.36
N ASP A 38 4.71 9.30 -16.92
CA ASP A 38 4.15 10.14 -15.86
C ASP A 38 4.72 9.74 -14.48
N PRO A 39 5.02 10.69 -13.57
CA PRO A 39 5.29 10.43 -12.15
C PRO A 39 4.34 9.44 -11.45
N MET A 40 3.04 9.47 -11.75
CA MET A 40 2.06 8.52 -11.21
C MET A 40 2.33 7.09 -11.68
N LEU A 41 2.79 6.90 -12.92
CA LEU A 41 3.15 5.59 -13.45
C LEU A 41 4.37 5.02 -12.74
N GLU A 42 5.38 5.85 -12.45
CA GLU A 42 6.54 5.47 -11.65
C GLU A 42 6.14 5.06 -10.23
N GLN A 43 5.28 5.84 -9.56
CA GLN A 43 4.76 5.51 -8.24
C GLN A 43 3.96 4.20 -8.23
N CYS A 44 3.18 3.94 -9.28
CA CYS A 44 2.44 2.69 -9.42
C CYS A 44 3.38 1.48 -9.56
N ILE A 45 4.50 1.62 -10.27
CA ILE A 45 5.52 0.57 -10.41
C ILE A 45 6.23 0.34 -9.08
N ASP A 46 6.54 1.41 -8.35
CA ASP A 46 7.22 1.33 -7.05
C ASP A 46 6.45 0.51 -6.01
N ILE A 47 5.13 0.42 -6.12
CA ILE A 47 4.29 -0.45 -5.26
C ILE A 47 4.60 -1.93 -5.41
N PHE A 48 5.07 -2.36 -6.58
CA PHE A 48 5.43 -3.75 -6.87
C PHE A 48 6.93 -4.01 -6.72
N ARG A 49 7.73 -2.96 -6.51
CA ARG A 49 9.17 -3.08 -6.37
C ARG A 49 9.54 -3.43 -4.92
N GLU A 50 10.22 -4.55 -4.74
CA GLU A 50 10.85 -4.88 -3.47
C GLU A 50 12.26 -4.27 -3.44
N ARG A 51 12.49 -3.30 -2.54
CA ARG A 51 13.82 -2.71 -2.39
C ARG A 51 14.69 -3.63 -1.54
N ILE A 52 15.74 -4.15 -2.15
CA ILE A 52 16.81 -4.84 -1.42
C ILE A 52 17.69 -3.76 -0.78
N ALA A 53 17.48 -3.50 0.50
CA ALA A 53 18.30 -2.59 1.28
C ALA A 53 19.56 -3.32 1.76
N HIS A 54 20.74 -2.82 1.38
CA HIS A 54 22.03 -3.35 1.84
C HIS A 54 22.58 -2.63 3.08
N ASN A 55 21.85 -1.63 3.59
CA ASN A 55 22.18 -0.94 4.82
C ASN A 55 21.73 -1.76 6.03
N VAL A 56 22.64 -2.00 6.97
CA VAL A 56 22.29 -2.55 8.28
C VAL A 56 21.86 -1.36 9.14
N GLU A 57 20.56 -1.22 9.39
CA GLU A 57 20.05 -0.17 10.28
C GLU A 57 20.62 -0.35 11.69
N ASN A 58 21.34 0.66 12.20
CA ASN A 58 21.92 0.66 13.53
C ASN A 58 20.92 1.20 14.58
N MET A 59 19.68 0.71 14.53
CA MET A 59 18.58 1.13 15.39
C MET A 59 17.89 -0.09 16.00
N VAL A 60 17.40 0.06 17.23
CA VAL A 60 16.59 -0.99 17.88
C VAL A 60 15.19 -0.98 17.27
N PRO A 61 14.67 -2.11 16.75
CA PRO A 61 13.32 -2.18 16.22
C PRO A 61 12.28 -1.80 17.29
N GLN A 62 11.44 -0.81 17.00
CA GLN A 62 10.31 -0.45 17.86
C GLN A 62 9.07 -1.21 17.43
N ALA A 63 8.37 -1.84 18.39
CA ALA A 63 7.11 -2.49 18.12
C ALA A 63 6.03 -1.45 17.83
N ILE A 64 5.58 -1.38 16.57
CA ILE A 64 4.48 -0.51 16.15
C ILE A 64 3.17 -1.30 16.21
N PRO A 65 2.12 -0.78 16.86
CA PRO A 65 0.79 -1.40 16.82
C PRO A 65 0.27 -1.56 15.39
N TYR A 66 -0.40 -2.68 15.10
CA TYR A 66 -0.91 -2.99 13.75
C TYR A 66 -1.87 -1.92 13.20
N GLN A 67 -2.73 -1.38 14.06
CA GLN A 67 -3.66 -0.31 13.69
C GLN A 67 -2.91 0.93 13.20
N GLU A 68 -1.85 1.31 13.91
CA GLU A 68 -1.01 2.44 13.54
C GLU A 68 -0.25 2.16 12.24
N LYS A 69 0.34 0.97 12.10
CA LYS A 69 1.00 0.53 10.86
C LYS A 69 0.06 0.65 9.65
N MET A 70 -1.19 0.23 9.80
CA MET A 70 -2.17 0.29 8.71
C MET A 70 -2.68 1.69 8.43
N ALA A 71 -2.91 2.51 9.45
CA ALA A 71 -3.26 3.92 9.28
C ALA A 71 -2.15 4.67 8.52
N ARG A 72 -0.87 4.46 8.89
CA ARG A 72 0.28 5.01 8.16
C ARG A 72 0.31 4.55 6.71
N SER A 73 0.00 3.27 6.46
CA SER A 73 -0.04 2.70 5.10
C SER A 73 -1.15 3.30 4.23
N ILE A 74 -2.35 3.54 4.80
CA ILE A 74 -3.45 4.24 4.11
C ILE A 74 -3.04 5.67 3.75
N GLN A 75 -2.40 6.40 4.68
CA GLN A 75 -1.94 7.75 4.43
C GLN A 75 -0.89 7.79 3.33
N ALA A 76 0.08 6.87 3.36
CA ALA A 76 1.15 6.76 2.37
C ALA A 76 0.61 6.52 0.95
N HIS A 77 -0.48 5.76 0.79
CA HIS A 77 -1.07 5.43 -0.52
C HIS A 77 -2.37 6.21 -0.82
N SER A 78 -2.62 7.30 -0.10
CA SER A 78 -3.84 8.12 -0.26
C SER A 78 -4.02 8.66 -1.68
N TYR A 79 -2.92 8.92 -2.40
CA TYR A 79 -2.92 9.36 -3.79
C TYR A 79 -3.55 8.35 -4.77
N LEU A 80 -3.63 7.06 -4.42
CA LEU A 80 -4.31 6.01 -5.20
C LEU A 80 -5.74 5.72 -4.73
N LEU A 81 -6.13 6.26 -3.58
CA LEU A 81 -7.44 6.07 -2.95
C LEU A 81 -8.35 7.30 -3.16
N GLN A 82 -8.27 7.92 -4.34
CA GLN A 82 -9.06 9.11 -4.65
C GLN A 82 -10.56 8.84 -4.79
N ASP A 83 -10.94 7.61 -5.17
CA ASP A 83 -12.34 7.20 -5.25
C ASP A 83 -12.88 6.96 -3.83
N PRO A 84 -13.98 7.63 -3.43
CA PRO A 84 -14.60 7.47 -2.12
C PRO A 84 -14.92 6.02 -1.75
N LYS A 85 -15.19 5.16 -2.75
CA LYS A 85 -15.49 3.74 -2.51
C LYS A 85 -14.26 2.99 -2.00
N ASP A 86 -13.08 3.25 -2.55
CA ASP A 86 -11.86 2.57 -2.14
C ASP A 86 -11.41 3.05 -0.76
N LEU A 87 -11.57 4.34 -0.47
CA LEU A 87 -11.35 4.88 0.87
C LEU A 87 -12.28 4.23 1.90
N ALA A 88 -13.57 4.09 1.59
CA ALA A 88 -14.53 3.41 2.46
C ALA A 88 -14.15 1.93 2.70
N VAL A 89 -13.66 1.23 1.67
CA VAL A 89 -13.17 -0.15 1.81
C VAL A 89 -11.94 -0.20 2.72
N ALA A 90 -10.96 0.69 2.54
CA ALA A 90 -9.78 0.77 3.37
C ALA A 90 -10.11 1.05 4.85
N GLN A 91 -11.01 1.99 5.10
CA GLN A 91 -11.51 2.31 6.45
C GLN A 91 -12.25 1.13 7.08
N ARG A 92 -13.07 0.40 6.30
CA ARG A 92 -13.75 -0.81 6.78
C ARG A 92 -12.77 -1.89 7.20
N ILE A 93 -11.66 -2.04 6.47
CA ILE A 93 -10.61 -3.02 6.82
C ILE A 93 -9.89 -2.58 8.10
N LEU A 94 -9.59 -1.29 8.26
CA LEU A 94 -8.97 -0.76 9.49
C LEU A 94 -9.86 -0.99 10.72
N ALA A 95 -11.17 -0.72 10.60
CA ALA A 95 -12.13 -0.89 11.69
C ALA A 95 -12.17 -2.32 12.23
N LYS A 96 -11.95 -3.35 11.38
CA LYS A 96 -11.92 -4.76 11.79
C LYS A 96 -10.76 -5.10 12.74
N ILE A 97 -9.67 -4.33 12.71
CA ILE A 97 -8.53 -4.53 13.61
C ILE A 97 -8.70 -3.71 14.89
N THR A 98 -9.49 -2.64 14.84
CA THR A 98 -9.85 -1.85 16.03
C THR A 98 -10.90 -2.53 16.90
N SER A 99 -11.77 -3.35 16.30
CA SER A 99 -12.82 -4.09 17.01
C SER A 99 -12.36 -5.38 17.71
N VAL A 100 -11.05 -5.65 17.71
CA VAL A 100 -10.42 -6.88 18.20
C VAL A 100 -9.44 -6.54 19.31
#